data_AF-A0A821NTM2-F1
#
_entry.id   AF-A0A821NTM2-F1
#
_cell.length_a   1.000
_cell.length_b   1.000
_cell.length_c   1.000
_cell.angle_alpha   90.00
_cell.angle_beta   90.00
_cell.angle_gamma   90.00
#
_symmetry.space_group_name_H-M   'P 1'
#
loop_
_entity.id
_entity.type
_entity.pdbx_description
1 polymer ?
#
loop_
_entity_poly.entity_id
_entity_poly.type
_entity_poly.pdbx_seq_one_letter_code
_entity_poly.pdbx_strand_id
1 'polypeptide(L)'
;MCNAVGGIGLHYSNACWIVLTTPNGHYYFHNNYNFLAIKYGQLVIIPSSINTYPPLEAEFRVQDVLGSAHAFYLESVRTPGYFVSFDWNGEPCQQIKMDTRERFGQLEIHL
;
A
#
# COMPACT_ATOMS: atom_id res chain seq x y z
N MET A 1 12.18 -13.69 -21.74
CA MET A 1 12.59 -12.88 -20.57
C MET A 1 11.94 -11.53 -20.70
N CYS A 2 10.96 -11.21 -19.84
CA CYS A 2 10.35 -9.88 -19.81
C CYS A 2 11.10 -9.11 -18.72
N ASN A 3 11.92 -8.15 -19.11
CA ASN A 3 12.70 -7.35 -18.18
C ASN A 3 11.71 -6.44 -17.45
N ALA A 4 11.47 -6.73 -16.17
CA ALA A 4 10.64 -5.92 -15.26
C ALA A 4 11.35 -4.61 -14.91
N VAL A 5 11.72 -3.83 -15.93
CA VAL A 5 12.23 -2.47 -15.72
C VAL A 5 11.00 -1.62 -15.45
N GLY A 6 10.62 -1.56 -14.17
CA GLY A 6 9.61 -0.61 -13.72
C GLY A 6 10.07 0.80 -14.06
N GLY A 7 9.14 1.63 -14.52
CA GLY A 7 9.37 3.06 -14.74
C GLY A 7 8.50 3.92 -13.85
N ILE A 8 8.83 5.20 -13.79
CA ILE A 8 8.09 6.25 -13.09
C ILE A 8 7.28 7.01 -14.15
N GLY A 9 5.94 7.05 -14.00
CA GLY A 9 5.02 7.76 -14.90
C GLY A 9 3.80 6.92 -15.32
N LEU A 10 2.73 7.60 -15.73
CA LEU A 10 1.41 7.02 -16.07
C LEU A 10 1.45 6.00 -17.23
N HIS A 11 2.54 5.95 -17.98
CA HIS A 11 2.68 5.10 -19.17
C HIS A 11 3.36 3.76 -18.89
N TYR A 12 3.84 3.52 -17.67
CA TYR A 12 4.46 2.26 -17.32
C TYR A 12 3.44 1.30 -16.70
N SER A 13 3.37 0.08 -17.23
CA SER A 13 2.39 -0.94 -16.82
C SER A 13 2.53 -1.40 -15.36
N ASN A 14 3.65 -1.10 -14.70
CA ASN A 14 3.86 -1.32 -13.27
C ASN A 14 3.33 -0.19 -12.38
N ALA A 15 2.94 0.96 -12.94
CA ALA A 15 2.35 2.08 -12.19
C ALA A 15 0.83 1.94 -12.00
N CYS A 16 0.18 1.10 -12.80
CA CYS A 16 -1.25 0.80 -12.67
C CYS A 16 -1.45 -0.44 -11.78
N TRP A 17 -2.30 -0.29 -10.76
CA TRP A 17 -2.63 -1.36 -9.83
C TRP A 17 -4.12 -1.71 -9.94
N ILE A 18 -4.40 -2.99 -10.07
CA ILE A 18 -5.73 -3.57 -9.92
C ILE A 18 -5.98 -3.77 -8.43
N VAL A 19 -7.13 -3.29 -7.97
CA VAL A 19 -7.59 -3.46 -6.58
C VAL A 19 -8.55 -4.63 -6.54
N LEU A 20 -8.23 -5.65 -5.74
CA LEU A 20 -9.10 -6.78 -5.47
C LEU A 20 -9.65 -6.67 -4.05
N THR A 21 -10.94 -6.92 -3.89
CA THR A 21 -11.60 -6.92 -2.58
C THR A 21 -11.98 -8.32 -2.16
N THR A 22 -11.76 -8.66 -0.88
CA THR A 22 -12.25 -9.91 -0.29
C THR A 22 -13.67 -9.75 0.25
N PRO A 23 -14.40 -10.86 0.46
CA PRO A 23 -15.69 -10.83 1.16
C PRO A 23 -15.63 -10.21 2.57
N ASN A 24 -14.45 -10.17 3.18
CA ASN A 24 -14.23 -9.62 4.52
C ASN A 24 -13.87 -8.12 4.50
N GLY A 25 -13.93 -7.47 3.33
CA GLY A 25 -13.59 -6.05 3.19
C GLY A 25 -12.09 -5.77 3.26
N HIS A 26 -11.25 -6.76 2.93
CA HIS A 26 -9.82 -6.54 2.76
C HIS A 26 -9.47 -6.31 1.30
N TYR A 27 -8.32 -5.69 1.07
CA TYR A 27 -7.89 -5.19 -0.23
C TYR A 27 -6.51 -5.75 -0.58
N TYR A 28 -6.34 -6.11 -1.85
CA TYR A 28 -5.04 -6.41 -2.44
C TYR A 28 -4.80 -5.48 -3.61
N PHE A 29 -3.57 -5.01 -3.74
CA PHE A 29 -3.12 -4.22 -4.88
C PHE A 29 -2.14 -5.07 -5.67
N HIS A 30 -2.50 -5.38 -6.91
CA HIS A 30 -1.63 -6.15 -7.79
C HIS A 30 -1.56 -5.57 -9.20
N ASN A 31 -0.46 -5.85 -9.90
CA ASN A 31 -0.37 -5.68 -11.34
C ASN A 31 0.00 -7.04 -11.96
N ASN A 32 0.28 -7.07 -13.26
CA ASN A 32 0.59 -8.31 -13.97
C ASN A 32 1.76 -9.09 -13.36
N TYR A 33 2.65 -8.42 -12.64
CA TYR A 33 3.91 -9.00 -12.17
C TYR A 33 4.10 -8.94 -10.66
N ASN A 34 3.28 -8.20 -9.93
CA ASN A 34 3.60 -7.84 -8.55
C ASN A 34 2.37 -7.67 -7.66
N PHE A 35 2.59 -7.85 -6.36
CA PHE A 35 1.72 -7.42 -5.27
C PHE A 35 2.42 -6.33 -4.45
N LEU A 36 1.66 -5.32 -4.04
CA LEU A 36 2.08 -4.37 -3.00
C LEU A 36 1.93 -5.06 -1.65
N ALA A 37 2.93 -4.98 -0.79
CA ALA A 37 2.91 -5.67 0.50
C ALA A 37 3.64 -4.90 1.60
N ILE A 38 3.27 -5.16 2.85
CA ILE A 38 4.07 -4.76 4.01
C ILE A 38 4.66 -6.02 4.64
N LYS A 39 6.00 -6.14 4.55
CA LYS A 39 6.74 -7.28 5.09
C LYS A 39 7.80 -6.77 6.07
N TYR A 40 7.82 -7.34 7.27
CA TYR A 40 8.72 -6.92 8.36
C TYR A 40 8.67 -5.41 8.66
N GLY A 41 7.48 -4.80 8.52
CA GLY A 41 7.25 -3.38 8.77
C GLY A 41 7.69 -2.44 7.65
N GLN A 42 8.10 -2.98 6.50
CA GLN A 42 8.56 -2.22 5.33
C GLN A 42 7.61 -2.42 4.15
N LEU A 43 7.36 -1.34 3.40
CA LEU A 43 6.64 -1.44 2.13
C LEU A 43 7.55 -2.10 1.08
N VAL A 44 7.08 -3.20 0.51
CA VAL A 44 7.83 -4.00 -0.46
C VAL A 44 6.94 -4.41 -1.62
N ILE A 45 7.58 -4.78 -2.72
CA ILE A 45 6.93 -5.35 -3.91
C ILE A 45 7.26 -6.84 -3.96
N ILE A 46 6.23 -7.69 -3.94
CA ILE A 46 6.39 -9.14 -4.01
C ILE A 46 6.00 -9.61 -5.42
N PRO A 47 6.89 -10.27 -6.18
CA PRO A 47 6.55 -10.77 -7.51
C PRO A 47 5.40 -11.79 -7.48
N SER A 48 4.42 -11.63 -8.38
CA SER A 48 3.26 -12.51 -8.53
C SER A 48 3.64 -13.89 -9.09
N SER A 49 4.70 -13.95 -9.91
CA SER A 49 5.18 -15.19 -10.54
C SER A 49 5.61 -16.29 -9.56
N ILE A 50 5.77 -15.96 -8.28
CA ILE A 50 6.21 -16.85 -7.21
C ILE A 50 5.01 -17.43 -6.45
N ASN A 51 3.81 -16.87 -6.60
CA ASN A 51 2.67 -17.20 -5.75
C ASN A 51 1.42 -17.59 -6.56
N THR A 52 0.86 -18.76 -6.27
CA THR A 52 -0.45 -19.20 -6.80
C THR A 52 -1.62 -18.37 -6.23
N TYR A 53 -1.40 -17.75 -5.06
CA TYR A 53 -2.37 -16.95 -4.32
C TYR A 53 -1.73 -15.64 -3.84
N PRO A 54 -2.49 -14.57 -3.59
CA PRO A 54 -1.94 -13.35 -3.00
C PRO A 54 -1.20 -13.65 -1.68
N PRO A 55 0.00 -13.09 -1.45
CA PRO A 55 0.70 -13.26 -0.19
C PRO A 55 -0.05 -12.55 0.95
N LEU A 56 0.01 -13.11 2.16
CA LEU A 56 -0.68 -12.55 3.33
C LEU A 56 -0.19 -11.14 3.68
N GLU A 57 1.07 -10.84 3.37
CA GLU A 57 1.67 -9.52 3.55
C GLU A 57 1.09 -8.45 2.60
N ALA A 58 0.40 -8.86 1.53
CA ALA A 58 -0.26 -7.96 0.57
C ALA A 58 -1.72 -7.64 0.92
N GLU A 59 -2.20 -8.11 2.07
CA GLU A 59 -3.57 -7.87 2.52
C GLU A 59 -3.66 -6.59 3.36
N PHE A 60 -4.54 -5.68 2.93
CA PHE A 60 -4.77 -4.39 3.57
C PHE A 60 -6.22 -4.22 4.01
N ARG A 61 -6.43 -3.49 5.11
CA ARG A 61 -7.74 -2.92 5.46
C ARG A 61 -7.71 -1.43 5.20
N VAL A 62 -8.81 -0.91 4.67
CA VAL A 62 -9.00 0.53 4.55
C VAL A 62 -9.42 1.08 5.90
N GLN A 63 -8.68 2.05 6.41
CA GLN A 63 -9.10 2.89 7.52
C GLN A 63 -9.65 4.17 6.90
N ASP A 64 -10.96 4.34 6.98
CA ASP A 64 -11.63 5.55 6.50
C ASP A 64 -11.25 6.73 7.39
N VAL A 65 -10.72 7.78 6.76
CA VAL A 65 -10.68 9.11 7.34
C VAL A 65 -11.41 10.03 6.37
N LEU A 66 -12.73 10.03 6.48
CA LEU A 66 -13.56 11.04 5.80
C LEU A 66 -13.42 12.38 6.53
N GLY A 67 -12.29 13.04 6.28
CA GLY A 67 -12.09 14.47 6.50
C GLY A 67 -12.16 15.23 5.17
N SER A 68 -11.88 16.54 5.21
CA SER A 68 -11.84 17.44 4.05
C SER A 68 -10.87 17.01 2.92
N ALA A 69 -9.97 16.06 3.20
CA ALA A 69 -8.93 15.61 2.28
C ALA A 69 -9.33 14.47 1.32
N HIS A 70 -10.54 13.87 1.47
CA HIS A 70 -10.98 12.73 0.63
C HIS A 70 -9.92 11.62 0.49
N ALA A 71 -9.23 11.31 1.59
CA ALA A 71 -8.13 10.35 1.63
C ALA A 71 -8.52 9.09 2.41
N PHE A 72 -7.86 7.98 2.09
CA PHE A 72 -7.99 6.73 2.83
C PHE A 72 -6.61 6.21 3.21
N TYR A 73 -6.53 5.47 4.30
CA TYR A 73 -5.29 4.84 4.75
C TYR A 73 -5.36 3.34 4.55
N LEU A 74 -4.30 2.76 4.01
CA LEU A 74 -4.15 1.32 3.84
C LEU A 74 -3.30 0.78 4.98
N GLU A 75 -3.91 0.00 5.87
CA GLU A 75 -3.22 -0.64 6.98
C GLU A 75 -2.99 -2.12 6.68
N SER A 76 -1.80 -2.64 7.00
CA SER A 76 -1.51 -4.08 6.90
C SER A 76 -2.42 -4.87 7.83
N VAL A 77 -3.10 -5.89 7.29
CA VAL A 77 -3.84 -6.87 8.11
C VAL A 77 -2.87 -7.77 8.88
N ARG A 78 -1.76 -8.15 8.24
CA ARG A 78 -0.75 -9.04 8.84
C ARG A 78 0.06 -8.37 9.95
N THR A 79 0.33 -7.07 9.81
CA THR A 79 1.09 -6.28 10.78
C THR A 79 0.33 -5.01 11.17
N PRO A 80 -0.68 -5.11 12.06
CA PRO A 80 -1.49 -3.96 12.46
C PRO A 80 -0.65 -2.79 13.02
N GLY A 81 -1.09 -1.57 12.75
CA GLY A 81 -0.37 -0.33 13.04
C GLY A 81 0.65 0.08 11.97
N TYR A 82 0.83 -0.73 10.92
CA TYR A 82 1.68 -0.39 9.78
C TYR A 82 0.85 0.00 8.56
N PHE A 83 1.20 1.13 7.95
CA PHE A 83 0.43 1.72 6.85
C PHE A 83 1.25 1.77 5.55
N VAL A 84 0.59 2.06 4.44
CA VAL A 84 1.27 2.46 3.20
C VAL A 84 1.55 3.96 3.25
N SER A 85 2.80 4.38 3.05
CA SER A 85 3.18 5.79 3.00
C SER A 85 4.39 6.01 2.10
N PHE A 86 4.40 7.15 1.44
CA PHE A 86 5.51 7.62 0.61
C PHE A 86 5.95 9.00 1.10
N ASP A 87 7.23 9.32 0.94
CA ASP A 87 7.75 10.65 1.20
C ASP A 87 7.44 11.62 0.05
N TRP A 88 7.91 12.86 0.16
CA TRP A 88 7.73 13.90 -0.85
C TRP A 88 8.48 13.63 -2.17
N ASN A 89 9.43 12.68 -2.18
CA ASN A 89 10.10 12.19 -3.39
C ASN A 89 9.34 11.03 -4.04
N GLY A 90 8.29 10.51 -3.40
CA GLY A 90 7.59 9.31 -3.83
C GLY A 90 8.28 8.02 -3.40
N GLU A 91 9.27 8.09 -2.51
CA GLU A 91 9.97 6.91 -2.00
C GLU A 91 9.22 6.30 -0.81
N PRO A 92 9.21 4.95 -0.67
CA PRO A 92 8.51 4.29 0.43
C PRO A 92 9.18 4.57 1.78
N CYS A 93 8.40 4.99 2.77
CA CYS A 93 8.93 5.18 4.13
C CYS A 93 9.30 3.83 4.75
N GLN A 94 10.50 3.71 5.34
CA GLN A 94 11.01 2.42 5.85
C GLN A 94 10.50 2.01 7.23
N GLN A 95 9.84 2.91 7.97
CA GLN A 95 9.23 2.63 9.27
C GLN A 95 7.83 3.23 9.28
N ILE A 96 6.83 2.44 8.94
CA ILE A 96 5.46 2.95 8.76
C ILE A 96 4.59 2.66 9.98
N LYS A 97 5.17 2.74 11.19
CA LYS A 97 4.38 2.66 12.41
C LYS A 97 3.87 4.05 12.73
N MET A 98 2.62 4.34 12.36
CA MET A 98 1.97 5.57 12.84
C MET A 98 1.66 5.39 14.33
N ASP A 99 2.12 6.32 15.18
CA ASP A 99 1.71 6.35 16.57
C ASP A 99 0.23 6.75 16.63
N THR A 100 -0.64 5.81 16.93
CA THR A 100 -2.10 6.04 16.96
C THR A 100 -2.52 7.03 18.05
N ARG A 101 -1.60 7.51 18.90
CA ARG A 101 -1.81 8.61 19.84
C ARG A 101 -1.96 9.98 19.17
N GLU A 102 -1.54 10.14 17.92
CA GLU A 102 -1.75 11.36 17.14
C GLU A 102 -3.14 11.43 16.47
N ARG A 103 -4.01 10.41 16.63
CA ARG A 103 -5.38 10.37 16.07
C ARG A 103 -6.28 11.54 16.46
N PHE A 104 -5.92 12.35 17.46
CA PHE A 104 -6.68 13.52 17.89
C PHE A 104 -6.02 14.86 17.55
N GLY A 105 -4.84 14.86 16.92
CA GLY A 105 -4.19 16.07 16.45
C GLY A 105 -4.25 16.12 14.93
N GLN A 106 -5.13 16.98 14.41
CA GLN A 106 -5.22 17.41 13.01
C GLN A 106 -3.94 17.17 12.20
N LEU A 107 -4.01 16.28 11.22
CA LEU A 107 -3.19 16.40 10.01
C LEU A 107 -4.06 17.12 8.95
N GLU A 108 -4.29 18.41 9.18
CA GLU A 108 -4.62 19.32 8.09
C GLU A 108 -3.33 19.50 7.29
N ILE A 109 -3.19 18.73 6.21
CA ILE A 109 -2.25 19.09 5.15
C ILE A 109 -2.87 20.29 4.45
N HIS A 110 -2.46 21.49 4.86
CA HIS A 110 -2.68 22.69 4.08
C HIS A 110 -1.77 22.61 2.84
N LEU A 111 -2.38 22.50 1.67
CA LEU A 111 -1.75 22.82 0.38
C LEU A 111 -1.81 24.33 0.14
#